data_AF-A0A532T9Y0-F1
#
_entry.id   AF-A0A532T9Y0-F1
#
_cell.length_a   1.000
_cell.length_b   1.000
_cell.length_c   1.000
_cell.angle_alpha   90.00
_cell.angle_beta   90.00
_cell.angle_gamma   90.00
#
_symmetry.space_group_name_H-M   'P 1'
#
loop_
_entity.id
_entity.type
_entity.pdbx_description
1 polymer ?
#
loop_
_entity_poly.entity_id
_entity_poly.type
_entity_poly.pdbx_seq_one_letter_code
_entity_poly.pdbx_strand_id
1 'polypeptide(L)' 'MEAKEEGFLITLLWGGEPTLRKDITDIIQFAKHEANFAFIGMVTNGFLIPKRISEFGDDLDLILMSLDSPIREEHDKIRK' A
#
# COMPACT_ATOMS: atom_id res chain seq x y z
N MET A 1 -5.46 -4.47 17.78
CA MET A 1 -5.63 -3.18 18.47
C MET A 1 -4.34 -2.71 19.15
N GLU A 2 -3.39 -3.61 19.43
CA GLU A 2 -2.11 -3.31 20.10
C GLU A 2 -1.35 -2.08 19.53
N ALA A 3 -0.98 -2.04 18.25
CA ALA A 3 -0.15 -0.92 17.74
C ALA A 3 -0.80 0.47 17.88
N LYS A 4 -2.12 0.59 17.69
CA LYS A 4 -2.80 1.88 17.85
C LYS A 4 -2.85 2.32 19.32
N GLU A 5 -3.13 1.36 20.21
CA GLU A 5 -3.17 1.59 21.65
C GLU A 5 -1.79 2.02 22.19
N GLU A 6 -0.72 1.51 21.59
CA GLU A 6 0.68 1.91 21.86
C GLU A 6 1.06 3.27 21.22
N GLY A 7 0.11 3.98 20.58
CA GLY A 7 0.31 5.33 20.09
C GLY A 7 0.86 5.45 18.66
N PHE A 8 0.85 4.38 17.87
CA PHE A 8 1.27 4.45 16.48
C PHE A 8 0.27 5.28 15.66
N LEU A 9 0.79 6.27 14.93
CA LEU A 9 -0.01 7.20 14.14
C LEU A 9 -0.13 6.79 12.67
N ILE A 10 0.91 6.13 12.16
CA ILE A 10 1.12 5.86 10.74
C ILE A 10 1.24 4.36 10.54
N THR A 11 0.62 3.83 9.50
CA THR A 11 0.87 2.48 9.00
C THR A 11 1.21 2.50 7.52
N LEU A 12 2.22 1.71 7.13
CA LEU A 12 2.60 1.51 5.73
C LEU A 12 2.42 0.04 5.37
N LEU A 13 1.56 -0.21 4.38
CA LEU A 13 1.30 -1.53 3.84
C LEU A 13 2.36 -1.87 2.80
N TRP A 14 3.15 -2.89 3.11
CA TRP A 14 4.31 -3.33 2.35
C TRP A 14 4.51 -4.85 2.52
N GLY A 15 5.49 -5.44 1.83
CA GLY A 15 5.77 -6.87 1.88
C GLY A 15 6.41 -7.34 0.57
N GLY A 16 5.86 -8.41 -0.01
CA GLY A 16 6.05 -8.68 -1.44
C GLY A 16 5.34 -7.62 -2.28
N GLU A 17 4.28 -8.00 -3.00
CA GLU A 17 3.38 -7.03 -3.61
C GLU A 17 2.05 -6.98 -2.82
N PRO A 18 1.75 -5.91 -2.06
CA PRO A 18 0.56 -5.87 -1.22
C PRO A 18 -0.74 -6.00 -2.02
N THR A 19 -0.76 -5.56 -3.28
CA THR A 19 -1.93 -5.68 -4.16
C THR A 19 -2.19 -7.11 -4.65
N LEU A 20 -1.32 -8.10 -4.36
CA LEU A 20 -1.60 -9.53 -4.58
C LEU A 20 -2.42 -10.15 -3.43
N ARG A 21 -2.45 -9.51 -2.27
CA ARG A 21 -3.20 -9.99 -1.12
C ARG A 21 -4.70 -9.80 -1.37
N LYS A 22 -5.46 -10.90 -1.24
CA LYS A 22 -6.89 -10.93 -1.59
C LYS A 22 -7.73 -10.01 -0.69
N ASP A 23 -7.42 -10.00 0.59
CA ASP A 23 -8.06 -9.24 1.68
C ASP A 23 -7.42 -7.85 1.91
N ILE A 24 -6.63 -7.32 0.97
CA ILE A 24 -5.95 -6.02 1.18
C ILE A 24 -6.93 -4.86 1.38
N THR A 25 -8.07 -4.89 0.69
CA THR A 25 -9.13 -3.88 0.81
C THR A 25 -9.72 -3.87 2.22
N ASP A 26 -10.05 -5.04 2.76
CA ASP A 26 -10.59 -5.19 4.12
C ASP A 26 -9.58 -4.69 5.17
N ILE A 27 -8.28 -4.96 4.96
CA ILE A 27 -7.21 -4.50 5.86
C ILE A 27 -7.10 -2.97 5.86
N ILE A 28 -7.16 -2.35 4.67
CA ILE A 28 -7.09 -0.88 4.54
C ILE A 28 -8.29 -0.24 5.23
N GLN A 29 -9.49 -0.75 4.96
CA GLN A 29 -10.73 -0.23 5.55
C GLN A 29 -10.75 -0.42 7.07
N PHE A 30 -10.29 -1.57 7.57
CA PHE A 30 -10.11 -1.78 9.00
C PHE A 30 -9.13 -0.76 9.59
N ALA A 31 -7.97 -0.56 8.95
CA ALA A 31 -6.98 0.39 9.44
C ALA A 31 -7.51 1.83 9.48
N LYS A 32 -8.33 2.22 8.49
CA LYS A 32 -8.90 3.57 8.38
C LYS A 32 -10.07 3.79 9.32
N HIS A 33 -11.04 2.89 9.31
CA HIS A 33 -12.34 3.13 9.93
C HIS A 33 -12.46 2.52 11.33
N GLU A 34 -11.81 1.38 11.58
CA GLU A 34 -11.93 0.68 12.86
C GLU A 34 -10.74 0.97 13.78
N ALA A 35 -9.52 0.76 13.30
CA ALA A 35 -8.30 1.06 14.06
C ALA A 35 -7.96 2.56 14.07
N ASN A 36 -8.60 3.36 13.22
CA ASN A 36 -8.49 4.82 13.19
C ASN A 36 -7.02 5.31 13.17
N PHE A 37 -6.21 4.73 12.27
CA PHE A 37 -4.87 5.25 11.99
C PHE A 37 -4.96 6.66 11.40
N ALA A 38 -4.05 7.54 11.82
CA ALA A 38 -4.05 8.92 11.35
C ALA A 38 -3.54 9.02 9.91
N PHE A 39 -2.68 8.08 9.48
CA PHE A 39 -2.14 8.02 8.14
C PHE A 39 -1.93 6.58 7.68
N ILE A 40 -2.37 6.28 6.46
CA ILE A 40 -2.25 4.98 5.83
C ILE A 40 -1.57 5.15 4.48
N GLY A 41 -0.44 4.48 4.28
CA GLY A 41 0.24 4.44 2.99
C GLY A 41 0.43 3.02 2.48
N MET A 42 0.72 2.90 1.19
CA MET A 42 1.07 1.62 0.55
C MET A 42 2.37 1.77 -0.24
N VAL A 43 3.26 0.80 -0.10
CA VAL A 43 4.46 0.63 -0.94
C VAL A 43 4.20 -0.49 -1.94
N THR A 44 4.21 -0.20 -3.23
CA THR A 44 3.80 -1.13 -4.30
C THR A 44 4.68 -0.99 -5.53
N ASN A 45 4.81 -2.06 -6.33
CA ASN A 45 5.36 -1.98 -7.68
C ASN A 45 4.42 -1.29 -8.68
N GLY A 46 3.17 -1.01 -8.29
CA GLY A 46 2.19 -0.28 -9.10
C GLY A 46 1.46 -1.12 -10.14
N PHE A 47 1.87 -2.37 -10.39
CA PHE A 47 1.38 -3.19 -11.51
C PHE A 47 -0.14 -3.43 -11.46
N LEU A 48 -0.71 -3.65 -10.28
CA LEU A 48 -2.15 -3.92 -10.11
C LEU A 48 -2.97 -2.69 -9.71
N ILE A 49 -2.33 -1.53 -9.46
CA ILE A 49 -3.04 -0.32 -9.04
C ILE A 49 -4.16 0.07 -10.04
N PRO A 50 -3.95 0.11 -11.37
CA PRO A 50 -5.03 0.48 -12.30
C PRO A 50 -6.27 -0.41 -12.24
N LYS A 51 -6.13 -1.66 -11.76
CA LYS A 51 -7.23 -2.62 -11.67
C LYS A 51 -7.95 -2.59 -10.31
N ARG A 52 -7.24 -2.19 -9.25
CA ARG A 52 -7.70 -2.37 -7.87
C ARG A 52 -7.91 -1.06 -7.11
N ILE A 53 -7.38 0.06 -7.60
CA ILE A 53 -7.37 1.32 -6.84
C ILE A 53 -8.78 1.81 -6.47
N SER A 54 -9.79 1.51 -7.29
CA SER A 54 -11.19 1.84 -6.98
C SER A 54 -11.76 1.08 -5.78
N GLU A 55 -11.10 0.00 -5.32
CA GLU A 55 -11.55 -0.78 -4.16
C GLU A 55 -11.19 -0.10 -2.83
N PHE A 56 -10.07 0.63 -2.76
CA PHE A 56 -9.49 1.11 -1.49
C PHE A 56 -8.81 2.48 -1.57
N GLY A 57 -8.78 3.12 -2.74
CA GLY A 57 -7.99 4.34 -2.97
C GLY A 57 -8.39 5.52 -2.12
N ASP A 58 -9.68 5.64 -1.78
CA ASP A 58 -10.22 6.72 -0.95
C ASP A 58 -9.77 6.62 0.52
N ASP A 59 -9.30 5.43 0.95
CA ASP A 59 -8.86 5.16 2.32
C ASP A 59 -7.33 5.25 2.49
N LEU A 60 -6.59 5.48 1.40
CA LEU A 60 -5.15 5.67 1.41
C LEU A 60 -4.78 7.15 1.36
N ASP A 61 -3.85 7.55 2.22
CA ASP A 61 -3.28 8.89 2.24
C ASP A 61 -2.05 9.01 1.31
N LEU A 62 -1.39 7.89 0.98
CA LEU A 62 -0.18 7.87 0.14
C LEU A 62 0.03 6.55 -0.61
N ILE A 63 0.45 6.64 -1.86
CA ILE A 63 1.04 5.52 -2.61
C ILE A 63 2.51 5.84 -2.91
N LEU A 64 3.40 5.00 -2.39
CA LEU A 64 4.81 4.97 -2.71
C LEU A 64 5.03 3.91 -3.80
N MET A 65 5.24 4.38 -5.04
CA MET A 65 5.50 3.49 -6.16
C MET A 65 6.99 3.22 -6.29
N SER A 66 7.37 1.96 -6.23
CA SER A 66 8.75 1.54 -6.49
C SER A 66 9.04 1.65 -7.98
N LEU A 67 9.87 2.62 -8.37
CA LEU A 67 10.35 2.80 -9.74
C LEU A 67 11.87 2.98 -9.74
N ASP A 68 12.61 1.95 -10.18
CA ASP A 68 14.08 1.93 -10.03
C ASP A 68 14.82 2.74 -11.11
N SER A 69 14.18 2.97 -12.26
CA SER A 69 14.69 3.85 -13.31
C SER A 69 13.51 4.40 -14.11
N PRO A 70 13.58 5.66 -14.61
CA PRO A 70 12.65 6.15 -15.61
C PRO A 70 12.85 5.51 -17.00
N ILE A 71 13.95 4.78 -17.22
CA ILE A 71 14.27 4.07 -18.45
C ILE A 71 13.81 2.60 -18.30
N ARG A 72 12.94 2.15 -19.20
CA ARG A 72 12.32 0.81 -19.15
C ARG A 72 13.35 -0.30 -19.07
N GLU A 73 14.35 -0.28 -19.94
CA GLU A 73 15.34 -1.35 -20.06
C GLU A 73 16.19 -1.48 -18.78
N GLU A 74 16.47 -0.36 -18.13
CA GLU A 74 17.19 -0.33 -16.85
C GLU A 74 16.30 -0.84 -15.71
N HIS A 75 15.05 -0.39 -15.66
CA HIS A 75 14.06 -0.83 -14.68
C HIS A 75 13.86 -2.36 -14.74
N ASP A 76 13.57 -2.89 -15.93
CA ASP A 76 13.31 -4.31 -16.14
C ASP A 76 14.56 -5.16 -15.84
N LYS A 77 15.76 -4.64 -16.10
CA LYS A 77 17.02 -5.32 -15.78
C LYS A 77 17.25 -5.45 -14.27
N ILE A 78 16.79 -4.49 -13.47
CA ILE A 78 16.89 -4.50 -12.00
C ILE A 78 15.88 -5.49 -11.39
N ARG A 79 14.71 -5.67 -12.02
CA ARG A 79 13.56 -6.42 -11.46
C ARG A 79 13.39 -7.87 -11.96
N LYS A 80 14.48 -8.60 -12.12
CA LYS A 80 14.48 -10.00 -12.59
C LYS A 80 13.77 -10.95 -11.64
#